data_AF-A0ABD5DHX7-F1
#
_entry.id   AF-A0ABD5DHX7-F1
#
_cell.length_a   1.000
_cell.length_b   1.000
_cell.length_c   1.000
_cell.angle_alpha   90.00
_cell.angle_beta   90.00
_cell.angle_gamma   90.00
#
_symmetry.space_group_name_H-M   'P 1'
#
loop_
_entity.id
_entity.type
_entity.pdbx_description
1 polymer ?
#
loop_
_entity_poly.entity_id
_entity_poly.type
_entity_poly.pdbx_seq_one_letter_code
_entity_poly.pdbx_strand_id
1 'polypeptide(L)' 'MKKLKLMTVVGTRPEIIRLSRVMAACDEYFDHILVHTGQNYD' A
#
# COMPACT_ATOMS: atom_id res chain seq x y z
N MET A 1 11.48 16.49 11.41
CA MET A 1 10.76 15.39 12.08
C MET A 1 10.86 14.14 11.23
N LYS A 2 10.98 12.95 11.82
CA LYS A 2 11.01 11.70 11.05
C LYS A 2 9.59 11.40 10.56
N LYS A 3 9.43 11.04 9.29
CA LYS A 3 8.13 10.59 8.77
C LYS A 3 7.68 9.34 9.52
N LEU A 4 6.38 9.18 9.71
CA LEU A 4 5.83 7.97 10.33
C LEU A 4 5.99 6.80 9.34
N LYS A 5 6.39 5.63 9.84
CA LYS A 5 6.45 4.41 9.05
C LYS A 5 5.04 3.85 8.88
N LEU A 6 4.61 3.65 7.64
CA LEU A 6 3.30 3.12 7.29
C LEU A 6 3.48 1.86 6.45
N MET A 7 2.81 0.76 6.84
CA MET A 7 2.79 -0.46 6.04
C MET A 7 1.39 -0.67 5.48
N THR A 8 1.28 -0.78 4.16
CA THR A 8 0.06 -1.21 3.48
C THR A 8 0.21 -2.66 3.08
N VAL A 9 -0.71 -3.51 3.53
CA VAL A 9 -0.75 -4.94 3.19
C VAL A 9 -1.90 -5.16 2.22
N VAL A 10 -1.61 -5.74 1.07
CA VAL A 10 -2.60 -6.12 0.04
C VAL A 10 -2.40 -7.57 -0.34
N GLY A 11 -3.44 -8.22 -0.84
CA GLY A 11 -3.38 -9.58 -1.33
C GLY A 11 -4.05 -9.80 -2.68
N THR A 12 -5.03 -9.00 -3.05
CA THR A 12 -5.79 -9.22 -4.29
C THR A 12 -5.67 -8.06 -5.28
N ARG A 13 -5.95 -8.32 -6.56
CA ARG A 13 -5.95 -7.28 -7.60
C ARG A 13 -6.99 -6.18 -7.35
N PRO A 14 -8.23 -6.47 -6.91
CA PRO A 14 -9.19 -5.43 -6.56
C PRO A 14 -8.70 -4.50 -5.45
N GLU A 15 -7.96 -5.00 -4.45
CA GLU A 15 -7.38 -4.17 -3.38
C GLU A 15 -6.34 -3.20 -3.93
N ILE A 16 -5.42 -3.68 -4.78
CA ILE A 16 -4.40 -2.82 -5.43
C ILE A 16 -5.07 -1.72 -6.25
N ILE A 17 -6.10 -2.05 -7.04
CA ILE A 17 -6.82 -1.07 -7.87
C ILE A 17 -7.48 -0.01 -6.98
N ARG A 18 -8.24 -0.45 -5.95
CA ARG A 18 -8.98 0.45 -5.05
C ARG A 18 -8.06 1.34 -4.22
N LEU A 19 -6.89 0.85 -3.83
CA LEU A 19 -5.94 1.57 -2.99
C LEU A 19 -4.90 2.37 -3.77
N SER A 20 -4.84 2.25 -5.10
CA SER A 20 -3.82 2.89 -5.96
C SER A 20 -3.58 4.38 -5.65
N ARG A 21 -4.65 5.18 -5.55
CA ARG A 21 -4.56 6.62 -5.23
C ARG A 21 -4.21 6.90 -3.77
N VAL A 22 -4.61 6.02 -2.86
CA VAL A 22 -4.26 6.14 -1.44
C VAL A 22 -2.77 5.85 -1.24
N MET A 23 -2.26 4.78 -1.84
CA MET A 23 -0.84 4.42 -1.80
C MET A 23 0.03 5.55 -2.38
N ALA A 24 -0.38 6.16 -3.49
CA ALA A 24 0.33 7.31 -4.06
C ALA A 24 0.40 8.52 -3.11
N ALA A 25 -0.67 8.81 -2.36
CA ALA A 25 -0.63 9.84 -1.33
C ALA A 25 0.23 9.41 -0.14
N CYS A 26 0.20 8.12 0.22
CA CYS A 26 1.00 7.59 1.31
C CYS A 26 2.52 7.69 1.04
N ASP A 27 2.95 7.50 -0.21
CA ASP A 27 4.34 7.67 -0.63
C ASP A 27 4.86 9.12 -0.43
N GLU A 28 3.97 10.12 -0.49
CA GLU A 28 4.31 11.53 -0.26
C GLU A 28 4.51 11.82 1.25
N TYR A 29 3.61 11.32 2.09
CA TYR A 29 3.53 11.72 3.50
C TYR A 29 4.24 10.78 4.48
N PHE A 30 4.49 9.53 4.11
CA PHE A 30 5.02 8.49 5.00
C PHE A 30 6.30 7.84 4.47
N ASP A 31 7.04 7.20 5.37
CA ASP A 31 8.00 6.16 4.98
C ASP A 31 7.18 4.89 4.70
N HIS A 32 6.59 4.85 3.50
CA HIS A 32 5.59 3.85 3.11
C HIS A 32 6.24 2.54 2.64
N ILE A 33 5.76 1.41 3.17
CA ILE A 33 6.16 0.05 2.81
C ILE A 33 4.92 -0.68 2.29
N LEU A 34 4.98 -1.17 1.06
CA LEU A 34 3.93 -2.01 0.49
C LEU A 34 4.31 -3.49 0.62
N VAL A 35 3.39 -4.29 1.15
CA VAL A 35 3.55 -5.76 1.27
C VAL A 35 2.41 -6.44 0.52
N HIS A 36 2.77 -7.35 -0.38
CA HIS A 36 1.82 -8.22 -1.06
C HIS A 36 1.84 -9.60 -0.41
N THR A 37 0.69 -10.11 0.05
CA THR A 37 0.60 -11.40 0.76
C THR A 37 0.66 -12.62 -0.16
N GLY A 38 0.55 -12.42 -1.47
CA GLY A 38 0.55 -13.51 -2.45
C GLY A 38 -0.78 -14.24 -2.54
N GLN A 39 -1.88 -13.61 -2.09
CA GLN A 39 -3.22 -14.14 -2.37
C GLN A 39 -3.48 -14.15 -3.89
N ASN A 40 -4.26 -15.13 -4.35
CA ASN A 40 -4.45 -15.41 -5.78
C ASN A 40 -5.08 -14.24 -6.55
N TYR A 41 -4.81 -14.22 -7.86
CA TYR A 41 -5.11 -13.15 -8.82
C TYR A 41 -6.60 -12.98 -9.22
N ASP A 42 -7.53 -13.69 -8.57
CA ASP A 42 -8.97 -13.58 -8.85
C ASP A 42 -9.54 -12.22 -8.39
#